data_AF-A0A2S1VX49-F1
#
_entry.id   AF-A0A2S1VX49-F1
#
_cell.length_a   1.000
_cell.length_b   1.000
_cell.length_c   1.000
_cell.angle_alpha   90.00
_cell.angle_beta   90.00
_cell.angle_gamma   90.00
#
_symmetry.space_group_name_H-M   'P 1'
#
loop_
_entity.id
_entity.type
_entity.pdbx_description
1 polymer ?
#
loop_
_entity_poly.entity_id
_entity_poly.type
_entity_poly.pdbx_seq_one_letter_code
_entity_poly.pdbx_strand_id
1 'polypeptide(L)'
;TGDAMGMNMITKGVDKALSVLQQHFPSMEILALSGNYCTDKKPSAVNWIDGRGKSVVAEATLLADVVEDTLKCTVDSLVSLNIDKNLVGSAMAGSVGGFNAQAANAVAAIFIATGQDPAQVVESSMCITTMSKVDNDLLISVTMPSIE
;
A
#
# COMPACT_ATOMS: atom_id res chain seq x y z
N THR A 1 -9.07 11.74 9.19
CA THR A 1 -10.12 12.58 8.55
C THR A 1 -11.51 12.10 8.92
N GLY A 2 -11.73 11.68 10.18
CA GLY A 2 -12.91 10.86 10.53
C GLY A 2 -12.94 9.58 9.68
N ASP A 3 -14.14 9.17 9.27
CA ASP A 3 -14.37 8.00 8.40
C ASP A 3 -14.32 8.34 6.89
N ALA A 4 -14.14 9.61 6.53
CA ALA A 4 -13.91 9.99 5.14
C ALA A 4 -12.45 9.68 4.75
N MET A 5 -12.22 9.22 3.52
CA MET A 5 -10.86 9.18 2.93
C MET A 5 -10.17 10.56 3.07
N GLY A 6 -10.93 11.63 2.80
CA GLY A 6 -10.63 12.95 3.36
C GLY A 6 -9.80 13.89 2.49
N MET A 7 -9.55 13.57 1.23
CA MET A 7 -8.81 14.44 0.29
C MET A 7 -9.31 15.89 0.30
N ASN A 8 -10.61 16.12 0.13
CA ASN A 8 -11.20 17.48 0.14
C ASN A 8 -11.03 18.20 1.50
N MET A 9 -11.14 17.45 2.60
CA MET A 9 -10.96 17.98 3.95
C MET A 9 -9.51 18.46 4.14
N ILE A 10 -8.54 17.66 3.69
CA ILE A 10 -7.12 18.00 3.74
C ILE A 10 -6.79 19.18 2.83
N THR A 11 -7.29 19.21 1.59
CA THR A 11 -7.07 20.34 0.67
C THR A 11 -7.56 21.66 1.27
N LYS A 12 -8.74 21.67 1.91
CA LYS A 12 -9.27 22.87 2.59
C LYS A 12 -8.39 23.30 3.76
N GLY A 13 -7.87 22.34 4.53
CA GLY A 13 -6.93 22.61 5.62
C GLY A 13 -5.62 23.21 5.12
N VAL A 14 -5.04 22.65 4.06
CA VAL A 14 -3.80 23.11 3.43
C VAL A 14 -3.96 24.51 2.86
N ASP A 15 -5.04 24.80 2.15
CA ASP A 15 -5.33 26.14 1.60
C ASP A 15 -5.35 27.21 2.71
N LYS A 16 -6.02 26.91 3.83
CA LYS A 16 -6.05 27.82 4.97
C LYS A 16 -4.68 27.95 5.65
N ALA A 17 -3.94 26.85 5.79
CA ALA A 17 -2.61 26.86 6.39
C ALA A 17 -1.61 27.68 5.57
N LEU A 18 -1.62 27.52 4.24
CA LEU A 18 -0.79 28.30 3.33
C LEU A 18 -1.16 29.79 3.36
N SER A 19 -2.46 30.11 3.44
CA SER A 19 -2.92 31.49 3.61
C SER A 19 -2.39 32.13 4.90
N VAL A 20 -2.30 31.38 5.99
CA VAL A 20 -1.69 31.86 7.25
C VAL A 20 -0.17 32.00 7.09
N LEU A 21 0.49 31.05 6.43
CA LEU A 21 1.94 31.09 6.20
C LEU A 21 2.36 32.30 5.37
N GLN A 22 1.56 32.70 4.36
CA GLN A 22 1.79 33.93 3.58
C GLN A 22 1.74 35.21 4.44
N GLN A 23 1.04 35.22 5.56
CA GLN A 23 1.05 36.39 6.48
C GLN A 23 2.41 36.54 7.17
N HIS A 24 3.11 35.42 7.42
CA HIS A 24 4.45 35.41 8.00
C HIS A 24 5.56 35.58 6.94
N PHE A 25 5.31 35.12 5.72
CA PHE A 25 6.23 35.22 4.59
C PHE A 25 5.53 35.86 3.38
N PRO A 26 5.36 37.21 3.36
CA PRO A 26 4.58 37.89 2.33
C PRO A 26 5.12 37.75 0.89
N SER A 27 6.41 37.43 0.75
CA SER A 27 7.04 37.16 -0.54
C SER A 27 6.85 35.72 -1.04
N MET A 28 6.19 34.85 -0.25
CA MET A 28 5.94 33.47 -0.65
C MET A 28 4.80 33.40 -1.68
N GLU A 29 5.07 32.75 -2.81
CA GLU A 29 4.08 32.48 -3.84
C GLU A 29 3.59 31.02 -3.78
N ILE A 30 2.27 30.83 -3.78
CA ILE A 30 1.65 29.50 -3.85
C ILE A 30 1.45 29.16 -5.33
N LEU A 31 2.30 28.30 -5.88
CA LEU A 31 2.19 27.87 -7.27
C LEU A 31 1.02 26.90 -7.49
N ALA A 32 0.86 25.93 -6.59
CA ALA A 32 -0.22 24.95 -6.60
C ALA A 32 -0.45 24.41 -5.19
N LEU A 33 -1.70 24.04 -4.87
CA LEU A 33 -2.02 23.36 -3.60
C LEU A 33 -1.48 21.93 -3.55
N SER A 34 -1.28 21.30 -4.71
CA SER A 34 -0.67 19.98 -4.84
C SER A 34 0.53 20.06 -5.77
N GLY A 35 1.73 19.95 -5.19
CA GLY A 35 3.00 19.85 -5.91
C GLY A 35 3.40 18.41 -6.24
N ASN A 36 2.45 17.47 -6.30
CA ASN A 36 2.67 16.02 -6.41
C ASN A 36 3.47 15.36 -5.26
N TYR A 37 3.80 16.10 -4.19
CA TYR A 37 4.44 15.57 -3.00
C TYR A 37 3.47 14.90 -2.01
N CYS A 38 2.19 14.75 -2.39
CA CYS A 38 1.20 14.05 -1.57
C CYS A 38 1.49 12.55 -1.40
N THR A 39 1.72 11.69 -2.40
CA THR A 39 1.52 11.75 -3.87
C THR A 39 0.19 11.06 -4.24
N ASP A 40 -0.74 11.76 -4.90
CA ASP A 40 -2.08 11.21 -5.20
C ASP A 40 -2.20 10.52 -6.56
N LYS A 41 -2.65 9.26 -6.63
CA LYS A 41 -2.91 8.52 -7.87
C LYS A 41 -1.69 8.35 -8.79
N LYS A 42 -0.48 8.40 -8.21
CA LYS A 42 0.79 8.15 -8.92
C LYS A 42 1.70 7.30 -8.02
N PRO A 43 2.54 6.42 -8.59
CA PRO A 43 3.52 5.68 -7.80
C PRO A 43 4.54 6.64 -7.19
N SER A 44 4.83 6.46 -5.90
CA SER A 44 5.76 7.32 -5.16
C SER A 44 6.41 6.57 -4.00
N ALA A 45 7.73 6.69 -3.89
CA ALA A 45 8.47 6.15 -2.74
C ALA A 45 8.08 6.82 -1.42
N VAL A 46 7.62 8.08 -1.47
CA VAL A 46 7.13 8.80 -0.27
C VAL A 46 5.95 8.07 0.35
N ASN A 47 4.94 7.70 -0.45
CA ASN A 47 3.78 6.93 0.04
C ASN A 47 4.19 5.57 0.61
N TRP A 48 5.21 4.92 0.01
CA TRP A 48 5.71 3.62 0.49
C TRP A 48 6.44 3.73 1.83
N ILE A 49 7.26 4.76 2.01
CA ILE A 49 8.15 4.92 3.18
C ILE A 49 7.41 5.60 4.33
N ASP A 50 6.75 6.72 4.06
CA ASP A 50 6.11 7.57 5.08
C ASP A 50 4.64 7.20 5.32
N GLY A 51 4.06 6.38 4.44
CA GLY A 51 2.66 5.98 4.47
C GLY A 51 1.71 7.07 3.95
N ARG A 52 0.47 6.67 3.64
CA ARG A 52 -0.61 7.60 3.25
C ARG A 52 -1.98 6.98 3.53
N GLY A 53 -2.91 7.73 4.10
CA GLY A 53 -4.19 7.15 4.50
C GLY A 53 -4.04 6.21 5.71
N LYS A 54 -4.12 4.90 5.51
CA LYS A 54 -4.02 3.85 6.53
C LYS A 54 -2.85 2.92 6.21
N SER A 55 -1.96 2.74 7.19
CA SER A 55 -0.91 1.73 7.15
C SER A 55 -1.36 0.51 7.94
N VAL A 56 -1.44 -0.65 7.29
CA VAL A 56 -2.04 -1.87 7.84
C VAL A 56 -1.10 -3.06 7.64
N VAL A 57 -1.07 -3.94 8.63
CA VAL A 57 -0.47 -5.27 8.55
C VAL A 57 -1.51 -6.33 8.91
N ALA A 58 -1.50 -7.45 8.19
CA ALA A 58 -2.30 -8.63 8.49
C ALA A 58 -1.44 -9.88 8.37
N GLU A 59 -1.63 -10.84 9.28
CA GLU A 59 -0.89 -12.09 9.35
C GLU A 59 -1.81 -13.28 9.60
N ALA A 60 -1.39 -14.46 9.13
CA ALA A 60 -2.05 -15.72 9.38
C ALA A 60 -1.05 -16.88 9.38
N THR A 61 -1.32 -17.89 10.20
CA THR A 61 -0.62 -19.19 10.15
C THR A 61 -1.54 -20.21 9.49
N LEU A 62 -1.07 -20.85 8.43
CA LEU A 62 -1.76 -21.94 7.74
C LEU A 62 -1.06 -23.25 8.07
N LEU A 63 -1.83 -24.22 8.58
CA LEU A 63 -1.32 -25.56 8.88
C LEU A 63 -0.84 -26.25 7.61
N ALA A 64 0.21 -27.08 7.73
CA ALA A 64 0.82 -27.79 6.61
C ALA A 64 -0.20 -28.64 5.83
N ASP A 65 -1.07 -29.36 6.52
CA ASP A 65 -2.15 -30.17 5.93
C ASP A 65 -3.14 -29.31 5.16
N VAL A 66 -3.53 -28.14 5.67
CA VAL A 66 -4.38 -27.18 4.94
C VAL A 66 -3.70 -26.68 3.68
N VAL A 67 -2.39 -26.41 3.72
CA VAL A 67 -1.62 -25.99 2.54
C VAL A 67 -1.59 -27.10 1.48
N GLU A 68 -1.31 -28.35 1.88
CA GLU A 68 -1.27 -29.48 0.96
C GLU A 68 -2.66 -29.83 0.41
N ASP A 69 -3.66 -29.93 1.27
CA ASP A 69 -5.01 -30.36 0.92
C ASP A 69 -5.84 -29.27 0.25
N THR A 70 -5.60 -27.99 0.50
CA THR A 70 -6.39 -26.91 -0.10
C THR A 70 -5.62 -26.20 -1.20
N LEU A 71 -4.37 -25.80 -0.94
CA LEU A 71 -3.56 -25.03 -1.89
C LEU A 71 -2.80 -25.91 -2.87
N LYS A 72 -2.78 -27.24 -2.66
CA LYS A 72 -2.21 -28.24 -3.57
C LYS A 72 -0.72 -28.01 -3.84
N CYS A 73 0.00 -27.53 -2.82
CA CYS A 73 1.44 -27.27 -2.84
C CYS A 73 2.02 -27.52 -1.45
N THR A 74 3.33 -27.33 -1.29
CA THR A 74 4.00 -27.47 0.02
C THR A 74 4.37 -26.11 0.60
N VAL A 75 4.47 -26.02 1.93
CA VAL A 75 4.95 -24.82 2.63
C VAL A 75 6.30 -24.35 2.08
N ASP A 76 7.24 -25.28 1.90
CA ASP A 76 8.59 -24.96 1.38
C ASP A 76 8.53 -24.38 -0.04
N SER A 77 7.64 -24.89 -0.90
CA SER A 77 7.46 -24.39 -2.26
C SER A 77 6.91 -22.96 -2.28
N LEU A 78 5.97 -22.64 -1.38
CA LEU A 78 5.40 -21.29 -1.25
C LEU A 78 6.41 -20.28 -0.72
N VAL A 79 7.20 -20.66 0.30
CA VAL A 79 8.25 -19.80 0.85
C VAL A 79 9.30 -19.50 -0.22
N SER A 80 9.79 -20.51 -0.93
CA SER A 80 10.76 -20.32 -2.03
C SER A 80 10.18 -19.43 -3.12
N LEU A 81 8.94 -19.69 -3.56
CA LEU A 81 8.27 -18.88 -4.57
C LEU A 81 8.12 -17.41 -4.13
N ASN A 82 7.76 -17.16 -2.87
CA ASN A 82 7.62 -15.80 -2.35
C ASN A 82 8.96 -15.05 -2.41
N ILE A 83 10.05 -15.69 -2.02
CA ILE A 83 11.38 -15.09 -2.08
C ILE A 83 11.76 -14.79 -3.53
N ASP A 84 11.69 -15.77 -4.42
CA ASP A 84 12.15 -15.62 -5.79
C ASP A 84 11.28 -14.65 -6.60
N LYS A 85 9.96 -14.68 -6.38
CA LYS A 85 9.00 -13.89 -7.17
C LYS A 85 8.70 -12.52 -6.56
N ASN A 86 8.24 -12.48 -5.31
CA ASN A 86 7.77 -11.23 -4.69
C ASN A 86 8.91 -10.37 -4.19
N LEU A 87 10.04 -10.95 -3.79
CA LEU A 87 11.19 -10.21 -3.28
C LEU A 87 12.24 -10.00 -4.37
N VAL A 88 12.94 -11.07 -4.77
CA VAL A 88 14.03 -11.00 -5.74
C VAL A 88 13.52 -10.52 -7.10
N GLY A 89 12.44 -11.12 -7.61
CA GLY A 89 11.84 -10.72 -8.88
C GLY A 89 11.44 -9.25 -8.93
N SER A 90 10.72 -8.77 -7.92
CA SER A 90 10.33 -7.35 -7.82
C SER A 90 11.53 -6.41 -7.65
N ALA A 91 12.57 -6.83 -6.92
CA ALA A 91 13.82 -6.07 -6.80
C ALA A 91 14.54 -5.95 -8.16
N MET A 92 14.65 -7.05 -8.90
CA MET A 92 15.24 -7.07 -10.25
C MET A 92 14.44 -6.23 -11.25
N ALA A 93 13.13 -6.14 -11.06
CA ALA A 93 12.25 -5.30 -11.88
C ALA A 93 12.30 -3.79 -11.53
N GLY A 94 13.03 -3.40 -10.47
CA GLY A 94 13.07 -2.00 -10.01
C GLY A 94 11.74 -1.52 -9.41
N SER A 95 10.95 -2.42 -8.83
CA SER A 95 9.65 -2.10 -8.26
C SER A 95 9.79 -1.35 -6.92
N VAL A 96 8.95 -0.33 -6.70
CA VAL A 96 8.83 0.38 -5.42
C VAL A 96 7.41 0.13 -4.90
N GLY A 97 7.32 -0.57 -3.77
CA GLY A 97 6.05 -0.94 -3.13
C GLY A 97 5.31 -2.13 -3.78
N GLY A 98 5.81 -2.69 -4.88
CA GLY A 98 5.20 -3.84 -5.57
C GLY A 98 5.82 -5.20 -5.22
N PHE A 99 6.00 -5.51 -3.93
CA PHE A 99 6.61 -6.75 -3.45
C PHE A 99 5.55 -7.81 -3.11
N ASN A 100 4.61 -8.02 -4.03
CA ASN A 100 3.44 -8.87 -3.85
C ASN A 100 3.04 -9.56 -5.16
N ALA A 101 2.06 -10.47 -5.11
CA ALA A 101 1.58 -11.16 -6.30
C ALA A 101 0.55 -10.35 -7.10
N GLN A 102 -0.53 -9.93 -6.46
CA GLN A 102 -1.67 -9.27 -7.12
C GLN A 102 -2.53 -8.45 -6.15
N ALA A 103 -1.91 -7.72 -5.20
CA ALA A 103 -2.66 -6.91 -4.23
C ALA A 103 -3.64 -5.94 -4.92
N ALA A 104 -3.23 -5.37 -6.07
CA ALA A 104 -4.06 -4.48 -6.89
C ALA A 104 -5.40 -5.11 -7.32
N ASN A 105 -5.44 -6.42 -7.61
CA ASN A 105 -6.69 -7.08 -8.01
C ASN A 105 -7.70 -7.09 -6.86
N ALA A 106 -7.26 -7.45 -5.64
CA ALA A 106 -8.13 -7.46 -4.47
C ALA A 106 -8.59 -6.04 -4.11
N VAL A 107 -7.65 -5.08 -4.09
CA VAL A 107 -7.94 -3.66 -3.79
C VAL A 107 -8.94 -3.10 -4.79
N ALA A 108 -8.70 -3.25 -6.09
CA ALA A 108 -9.60 -2.73 -7.13
C ALA A 108 -11.02 -3.31 -7.01
N ALA A 109 -11.13 -4.63 -6.79
CA ALA A 109 -12.43 -5.28 -6.64
C ALA A 109 -13.21 -4.74 -5.45
N ILE A 110 -12.57 -4.62 -4.27
CA ILE A 110 -13.19 -4.09 -3.06
C ILE A 110 -13.53 -2.61 -3.23
N PHE A 111 -12.62 -1.82 -3.80
CA PHE A 111 -12.82 -0.39 -4.01
C PHE A 111 -14.04 -0.11 -4.88
N ILE A 112 -14.15 -0.81 -6.01
CA ILE A 112 -15.30 -0.70 -6.91
C ILE A 112 -16.59 -1.17 -6.21
N ALA A 113 -16.54 -2.30 -5.49
CA ALA A 113 -17.71 -2.85 -4.82
C ALA A 113 -18.22 -2.00 -3.65
N THR A 114 -17.33 -1.22 -3.01
CA THR A 114 -17.65 -0.43 -1.81
C THR A 114 -17.71 1.08 -2.07
N GLY A 115 -17.63 1.51 -3.34
CA GLY A 115 -17.76 2.92 -3.72
C GLY A 115 -16.56 3.80 -3.39
N GLN A 116 -15.35 3.24 -3.31
CA GLN A 116 -14.11 4.00 -3.17
C GLN A 116 -13.66 4.60 -4.51
N ASP A 117 -12.60 5.40 -4.51
CA ASP A 117 -11.99 5.95 -5.73
C ASP A 117 -11.07 4.91 -6.40
N PRO A 118 -11.45 4.31 -7.54
CA PRO A 118 -10.67 3.23 -8.15
C PRO A 118 -9.30 3.68 -8.66
N ALA A 119 -9.09 4.98 -8.88
CA ALA A 119 -7.79 5.49 -9.34
C ALA A 119 -6.73 5.44 -8.23
N GLN A 120 -7.15 5.42 -6.96
CA GLN A 120 -6.24 5.29 -5.81
C GLN A 120 -5.70 3.87 -5.62
N VAL A 121 -6.09 2.92 -6.48
CA VAL A 121 -5.47 1.59 -6.53
C VAL A 121 -3.95 1.67 -6.75
N VAL A 122 -3.46 2.73 -7.40
CA VAL A 122 -2.04 2.92 -7.69
C VAL A 122 -1.21 2.91 -6.41
N GLU A 123 -1.65 3.64 -5.39
CA GLU A 123 -0.96 3.74 -4.11
C GLU A 123 -1.55 2.80 -3.04
N SER A 124 -2.85 2.51 -3.08
CA SER A 124 -3.50 1.59 -2.14
C SER A 124 -3.12 0.13 -2.36
N SER A 125 -2.55 -0.22 -3.52
CA SER A 125 -2.05 -1.58 -3.80
C SER A 125 -0.57 -1.79 -3.49
N MET A 126 0.13 -0.78 -2.98
CA MET A 126 1.49 -0.96 -2.49
C MET A 126 1.47 -1.94 -1.33
N CYS A 127 2.17 -3.06 -1.50
CA CYS A 127 2.12 -4.19 -0.60
C CYS A 127 3.43 -4.97 -0.65
N ILE A 128 3.91 -5.38 0.52
CA ILE A 128 4.92 -6.43 0.66
C ILE A 128 4.28 -7.68 1.26
N THR A 129 4.50 -8.82 0.61
CA THR A 129 4.09 -10.14 1.09
C THR A 129 5.31 -10.90 1.57
N THR A 130 5.28 -11.36 2.81
CA THR A 130 6.31 -12.22 3.38
C THR A 130 5.72 -13.56 3.76
N MET A 131 6.52 -14.60 3.56
CA MET A 131 6.17 -15.97 3.90
C MET A 131 7.37 -16.61 4.57
N SER A 132 7.14 -17.33 5.66
CA SER A 132 8.16 -18.08 6.38
C SER A 132 7.57 -19.37 6.91
N LYS A 133 8.41 -20.39 7.03
CA LYS A 133 8.03 -21.65 7.66
C LYS A 133 8.27 -21.53 9.16
N VAL A 134 7.23 -21.79 9.95
CA VAL A 134 7.31 -21.87 11.42
C VAL A 134 6.96 -23.31 11.78
N ASP A 135 7.96 -24.04 12.27
CA ASP A 135 7.92 -25.51 12.40
C ASP A 135 7.62 -26.18 11.05
N ASN A 136 6.38 -26.63 10.84
CA ASN A 136 5.91 -27.19 9.57
C ASN A 136 4.90 -26.30 8.85
N ASP A 137 4.40 -25.26 9.50
CA ASP A 137 3.28 -24.44 9.04
C ASP A 137 3.77 -23.19 8.31
N LEU A 138 2.88 -22.62 7.50
CA LEU A 138 3.16 -21.40 6.75
C LEU A 138 2.69 -20.18 7.54
N LEU A 139 3.62 -19.35 7.99
CA LEU A 139 3.32 -17.98 8.42
C LEU A 139 3.37 -17.07 7.19
N ILE A 140 2.25 -16.41 6.89
CA ILE A 140 2.12 -15.42 5.82
C ILE A 140 1.70 -14.08 6.41
N SER A 141 2.29 -12.99 5.91
CA SER A 141 1.84 -11.64 6.24
C SER A 141 1.86 -10.71 5.02
N VAL A 142 0.97 -9.73 5.06
CA VAL A 142 0.90 -8.63 4.09
C VAL A 142 0.97 -7.30 4.83
N THR A 143 1.80 -6.39 4.33
CA THR A 143 1.91 -5.03 4.85
C THR A 143 1.64 -4.04 3.74
N MET A 144 0.67 -3.15 3.99
CA MET A 144 0.16 -2.17 3.03
C MET A 144 0.19 -0.79 3.69
N PRO A 145 1.22 0.04 3.43
CA PRO A 145 1.43 1.29 4.16
C PRO A 145 0.54 2.44 3.71
N SER A 146 -0.13 2.32 2.56
CA SER A 146 -0.75 3.45 1.86
C SER A 146 -2.20 3.21 1.38
N ILE A 147 -3.04 2.53 2.18
CA ILE A 147 -4.46 2.29 1.83
C ILE A 147 -5.26 3.57 2.10
N GLU A 148 -5.92 4.10 1.07
CA GLU A 148 -6.72 5.35 1.17
C GLU A 148 -8.22 5.13 1.26
#